data_AF-A0A0F8YXB0-F1
#
_entry.id   AF-A0A0F8YXB0-F1
#
_cell.length_a   1.000
_cell.length_b   1.000
_cell.length_c   1.000
_cell.angle_alpha   90.00
_cell.angle_beta   90.00
_cell.angle_gamma   90.00
#
_symmetry.space_group_name_H-M   'P 1'
#
loop_
_entity.id
_entity.type
_entity.pdbx_description
1 polymer ?
#
loop_
_entity_poly.entity_id
_entity_poly.type
_entity_poly.pdbx_seq_one_letter_code
_entity_poly.pdbx_strand_id
1 'polypeptide(L)'
;MPVAIFAHGYTVSTLWSWFIVPLFNVPEIGILQAAAIMMFVNYFVAKPDNDINILSSKLSLTDYITRAMSNVILKPIIALFVGWVLKELIA
;
A
#
# COMPACT_ATOMS: atom_id res chain seq x y z
N MET A 1 2.23 12.53 1.46
CA MET A 1 1.52 13.29 0.41
C MET A 1 0.16 12.66 0.19
N PRO A 2 -0.94 13.44 0.00
CA PRO A 2 -2.29 12.91 -0.18
C PRO A 2 -2.40 11.85 -1.29
N VAL A 3 -1.64 12.04 -2.38
CA VAL A 3 -1.52 11.10 -3.51
C VAL A 3 -1.17 9.67 -3.07
N ALA A 4 -0.33 9.53 -2.04
CA ALA A 4 0.04 8.22 -1.51
C ALA A 4 -1.16 7.49 -0.91
N ILE A 5 -2.04 8.21 -0.20
CA ILE A 5 -3.22 7.64 0.43
C ILE A 5 -4.17 7.09 -0.64
N PHE A 6 -4.35 7.82 -1.75
CA PHE A 6 -5.17 7.38 -2.86
C PHE A 6 -4.56 6.17 -3.60
N ALA A 7 -3.25 6.19 -3.89
CA ALA A 7 -2.58 5.08 -4.58
C ALA A 7 -2.61 3.77 -3.76
N HIS A 8 -2.34 3.88 -2.46
CA HIS A 8 -2.45 2.75 -1.55
C HIS A 8 -3.91 2.31 -1.39
N GLY A 9 -4.84 3.25 -1.16
CA GLY A 9 -6.26 2.96 -1.01
C GLY A 9 -6.84 2.23 -2.23
N TYR A 10 -6.49 2.68 -3.44
CA TYR A 10 -6.84 1.99 -4.68
C TYR A 10 -6.31 0.55 -4.69
N THR A 11 -5.03 0.37 -4.41
CA THR A 11 -4.40 -0.96 -4.39
C THR A 11 -5.09 -1.91 -3.41
N VAL A 12 -5.36 -1.45 -2.19
CA VAL A 12 -6.05 -2.27 -1.18
C VAL A 12 -7.48 -2.55 -1.58
N SER A 13 -8.21 -1.59 -2.16
CA SER A 13 -9.58 -1.83 -2.65
C SER A 13 -9.61 -2.87 -3.77
N THR A 14 -8.63 -2.85 -4.68
CA THR A 14 -8.52 -3.83 -5.77
C THR A 14 -8.18 -5.23 -5.23
N LEU A 15 -7.17 -5.34 -4.36
CA LEU A 15 -6.82 -6.61 -3.73
C LEU A 15 -7.98 -7.17 -2.89
N TRP A 16 -8.76 -6.31 -2.24
CA TRP A 16 -9.96 -6.70 -1.51
C TRP A 16 -11.01 -7.31 -2.45
N SER A 17 -11.30 -6.66 -3.57
CA SER A 17 -12.23 -7.17 -4.58
C SER A 17 -11.76 -8.52 -5.15
N TRP A 18 -10.46 -8.68 -5.39
CA TRP A 18 -9.91 -9.93 -5.95
C TRP A 18 -9.90 -11.10 -4.99
N PHE A 19 -9.60 -10.88 -3.71
CA PHE A 19 -9.36 -11.98 -2.78
C PHE A 19 -10.41 -12.08 -1.66
N ILE A 20 -10.83 -10.96 -1.09
CA ILE A 20 -11.67 -10.99 0.12
C ILE A 20 -13.14 -11.17 -0.26
N VAL A 21 -13.62 -10.45 -1.27
CA VAL A 21 -15.01 -10.52 -1.74
C VAL A 21 -15.41 -11.94 -2.17
N PRO A 22 -14.68 -12.64 -3.06
CA PRO A 22 -15.09 -13.98 -3.48
C PRO A 22 -14.93 -15.05 -2.39
N LEU A 23 -13.95 -14.91 -1.49
CA LEU A 23 -13.69 -15.91 -0.44
C LEU A 23 -14.68 -15.80 0.73
N PHE A 24 -15.03 -14.57 1.13
CA PHE A 24 -15.84 -14.33 2.33
C PHE A 24 -17.26 -13.86 2.02
N ASN A 25 -17.60 -13.69 0.74
CA ASN A 25 -18.90 -13.17 0.27
C ASN A 25 -19.29 -11.84 0.95
N VAL A 26 -18.30 -10.95 1.12
CA VAL A 26 -18.45 -9.63 1.75
C VAL A 26 -18.57 -8.54 0.68
N PRO A 27 -19.18 -7.38 1.00
CA PRO A 27 -19.31 -6.28 0.04
C PRO A 27 -17.95 -5.71 -0.39
N GLU A 28 -17.92 -5.17 -1.61
CA GLU A 28 -16.79 -4.39 -2.10
C GLU A 28 -16.59 -3.10 -1.28
N ILE A 29 -15.34 -2.68 -1.16
CA ILE A 29 -14.98 -1.45 -0.44
C ILE A 29 -14.45 -0.41 -1.44
N GLY A 30 -14.81 0.85 -1.21
CA GLY A 30 -14.25 1.97 -1.97
C GLY A 30 -12.85 2.37 -1.49
N ILE A 31 -12.19 3.23 -2.27
CA ILE A 31 -10.83 3.73 -2.00
C ILE A 31 -10.73 4.38 -0.61
N LEU A 32 -11.76 5.12 -0.19
CA LEU A 32 -11.76 5.82 1.09
C LEU A 32 -11.89 4.85 2.27
N GLN A 33 -12.76 3.84 2.17
CA GLN A 33 -12.88 2.78 3.17
C GLN A 33 -11.58 1.98 3.26
N ALA A 34 -10.98 1.63 2.12
CA ALA A 34 -9.68 0.95 2.07
C ALA A 34 -8.56 1.77 2.72
N ALA A 35 -8.52 3.08 2.48
CA ALA A 35 -7.58 3.99 3.12
C ALA A 35 -7.78 4.04 4.65
N ALA A 36 -9.03 4.09 5.12
CA ALA A 36 -9.37 4.08 6.54
C ALA A 36 -8.94 2.77 7.23
N ILE A 37 -9.20 1.61 6.60
CA ILE A 37 -8.75 0.30 7.08
C ILE A 37 -7.22 0.28 7.17
N MET A 38 -6.52 0.77 6.15
CA MET A 38 -5.07 0.84 6.18
C MET A 38 -4.55 1.72 7.31
N MET A 39 -5.16 2.88 7.53
CA MET A 39 -4.78 3.77 8.63
C MET A 39 -4.98 3.07 9.98
N PHE A 40 -6.10 2.37 10.13
CA PHE A 40 -6.40 1.58 11.32
C PHE A 40 -5.37 0.46 11.53
N VAL A 41 -5.11 -0.36 10.51
CA VAL A 41 -4.12 -1.46 10.58
C VAL A 41 -2.72 -0.91 10.87
N ASN A 42 -2.28 0.14 10.17
CA ASN A 42 -0.97 0.76 10.38
C ASN A 42 -0.81 1.39 11.77
N TYR A 43 -1.90 1.74 12.44
CA TYR A 43 -1.86 2.24 13.81
C TYR A 43 -1.54 1.12 14.81
N PHE A 44 -2.08 -0.08 14.59
CA PHE A 44 -1.85 -1.23 15.48
C PHE A 44 -0.62 -2.06 15.10
N VAL A 45 -0.17 -1.99 13.85
CA VAL A 45 1.04 -2.68 13.41
C VAL A 45 2.27 -1.88 13.84
N ALA A 46 3.04 -2.44 14.77
CA ALA A 46 4.36 -1.90 15.12
C ALA A 46 5.21 -1.83 13.85
N LYS A 47 5.59 -0.60 13.46
CA LYS A 47 6.51 -0.43 12.35
C LYS A 47 7.87 -0.95 12.79
N PRO A 48 8.49 -1.93 12.08
CA PRO A 48 9.88 -2.27 12.34
C PRO A 48 10.71 -0.99 12.16
N ASP A 49 11.63 -0.75 13.08
CA ASP A 49 12.55 0.39 13.19
C ASP A 49 13.56 0.52 12.02
N ASN A 50 13.12 0.27 10.79
CA ASN A 50 13.93 0.39 9.59
C ASN A 50 14.19 1.85 9.17
N ASP A 51 13.69 2.83 9.94
CA ASP A 51 14.03 4.25 9.78
C ASP A 51 15.21 4.70 10.68
N ILE A 52 15.84 3.81 11.47
CA ILE A 52 17.04 4.14 12.28
C ILE A 52 18.35 4.10 11.46
N ASN A 53 18.33 4.56 10.20
CA ASN A 53 19.56 4.87 9.47
C ASN A 53 19.50 6.24 8.76
N ILE A 54 18.65 7.16 9.22
CA ILE A 54 18.45 8.48 8.60
C ILE A 54 19.21 9.60 9.36
N LEU A 55 20.04 9.29 10.34
CA LEU A 55 20.70 10.32 11.17
C LEU A 55 22.15 10.67 10.80
N SER A 56 22.69 10.23 9.66
CA SER A 56 24.13 10.46 9.38
C SER A 56 24.53 10.95 7.98
N SER A 57 23.62 11.37 7.10
CA SER A 57 24.07 12.09 5.90
C SER A 57 23.08 13.15 5.43
N LYS A 58 23.63 14.28 4.98
CA LYS A 58 22.93 15.38 4.31
C LYS A 58 22.21 14.88 3.06
N LEU A 59 21.09 14.18 3.19
CA LEU A 59 20.26 13.84 2.03
C LEU A 59 19.69 15.13 1.46
N SER A 60 19.93 15.36 0.17
CA SER A 60 19.30 16.44 -0.57
C SER A 60 17.78 16.29 -0.49
N LEU A 61 17.03 17.41 -0.44
CA LEU A 61 15.56 17.40 -0.56
C LEU A 61 15.10 16.59 -1.79
N THR A 62 15.91 16.59 -2.85
CA THR A 62 15.68 15.80 -4.07
C THR A 62 15.75 14.29 -3.83
N ASP A 63 16.70 13.82 -3.00
CA ASP A 63 16.83 12.39 -2.68
C ASP A 63 15.66 11.91 -1.81
N TYR A 64 15.22 12.74 -0.88
CA TYR A 64 14.06 12.45 -0.04
C TYR A 64 12.76 12.35 -0.87
N ILE A 65 12.54 13.28 -1.80
CA ILE A 65 11.37 13.26 -2.69
C ILE A 65 11.41 12.04 -3.62
N THR A 66 12.56 11.73 -4.22
CA THR A 66 12.72 10.56 -5.11
C THR A 66 12.47 9.25 -4.36
N ARG A 67 12.96 9.13 -3.14
CA ARG A 67 12.76 7.93 -2.30
C ARG A 67 11.32 7.81 -1.79
N ALA A 68 10.67 8.92 -1.49
CA ALA A 68 9.25 8.95 -1.13
C ALA A 68 8.36 8.54 -2.33
N MET A 69 8.61 9.08 -3.52
CA MET A 69 7.85 8.74 -4.72
C MET A 69 8.01 7.27 -5.13
N SER A 70 9.23 6.74 -5.09
CA SER A 70 9.49 5.32 -5.40
C SER A 70 8.76 4.39 -4.43
N ASN A 71 8.80 4.64 -3.12
CA ASN A 71 8.06 3.82 -2.15
C ASN A 71 6.54 3.91 -2.30
N VAL A 72 6.01 5.06 -2.72
CA VAL A 72 4.57 5.30 -2.88
C VAL A 72 4.01 4.68 -4.16
N ILE A 73 4.82 4.53 -5.21
CA ILE A 73 4.34 4.05 -6.51
C ILE A 73 4.77 2.59 -6.75
N LEU A 74 6.03 2.26 -6.46
CA LEU A 74 6.59 0.95 -6.78
C LEU A 74 5.94 -0.17 -5.95
N LYS A 75 5.76 0.05 -4.64
CA LYS A 75 5.12 -0.91 -3.75
C LYS A 75 3.70 -1.28 -4.19
N PRO A 76 2.78 -0.33 -4.41
CA PRO A 76 1.43 -0.68 -4.85
C PRO A 76 1.41 -1.36 -6.21
N ILE A 77 2.25 -0.96 -7.17
CA ILE A 77 2.33 -1.62 -8.48
C ILE A 77 2.76 -3.09 -8.33
N ILE A 78 3.82 -3.36 -7.55
CA ILE A 78 4.28 -4.74 -7.31
C ILE A 78 3.18 -5.55 -6.61
N ALA A 79 2.51 -4.97 -5.60
CA ALA A 79 1.44 -5.64 -4.89
C ALA A 79 0.26 -5.99 -5.82
N LEU A 80 -0.13 -5.07 -6.71
CA LEU A 80 -1.16 -5.34 -7.73
C LEU A 80 -0.70 -6.39 -8.73
N PHE A 81 0.55 -6.35 -9.19
CA PHE A 81 1.07 -7.34 -10.12
C PHE A 81 1.06 -8.74 -9.51
N VAL A 82 1.57 -8.89 -8.28
CA VAL A 82 1.55 -10.16 -7.55
C VAL A 82 0.11 -10.62 -7.30
N GLY A 83 -0.77 -9.71 -6.88
CA GLY A 83 -2.19 -10.00 -6.70
C GLY A 83 -2.86 -10.46 -8.00
N TRP A 84 -2.52 -9.87 -9.14
CA TRP A 84 -3.06 -10.28 -10.43
C TRP A 84 -2.59 -11.68 -10.81
N VAL A 85 -1.28 -11.98 -10.69
CA VAL A 85 -0.74 -13.32 -10.95
C VAL A 85 -1.41 -14.37 -10.05
N LEU A 86 -1.56 -14.09 -8.75
CA LEU A 86 -2.23 -15.00 -7.83
C LEU A 86 -3.70 -15.20 -8.16
N LYS A 87 -4.41 -14.14 -8.57
CA LYS A 87 -5.80 -14.22 -9.02
C LYS A 87 -5.92 -15.17 -10.22
N GLU A 88 -5.05 -15.06 -11.22
CA GLU A 88 -5.04 -15.93 -12.40
C GLU A 88 -4.64 -17.39 -12.08
N LEU A 89 -3.90 -17.62 -10.99
CA LEU A 89 -3.53 -18.98 -10.55
C LEU A 89 -4.62 -19.68 -9.72
N ILE A 90 -5.48 -18.90 -9.05
CA ILE A 90 -6.54 -19.39 -8.16
C ILE A 90 -7.89 -19.47 -8.90
N ALA A 91 -8.10 -18.63 -9.91
CA ALA A 91 -9.27 -18.63 -10.80
C ALA A 91 -9.23 -19.81 -11.80
#